data_AF-A0A2T1DMF9-F1
#
_entry.id   AF-A0A2T1DMF9-F1
#
_cell.length_a   1.000
_cell.length_b   1.000
_cell.length_c   1.000
_cell.angle_alpha   90.00
_cell.angle_beta   90.00
_cell.angle_gamma   90.00
#
_symmetry.space_group_name_H-M   'P 1'
#
loop_
_entity.id
_entity.type
_entity.pdbx_description
1 polymer ?
#
loop_
_entity_poly.entity_id
_entity_poly.type
_entity_poly.pdbx_seq_one_letter_code
_entity_poly.pdbx_strand_id
1 'polypeptide(L)'
;MEADNSVAIEHQNVPQAHQGLHSFLYSSDDEHTETTTSAPNLESQGNEVMSVVDWSAQAVNAKIAGVYAVFDRSLQLQYVGYSRNVPLSLSGHVSQVGDETCAFLRLKTFKFPKREEMEQLRDAWIAENGEVPSGNGDESDRWAGTVGEAAKLVMSAADREAYEEKKLKLRKAMADQALSKESDQLSTSEAERRQNLEAAVENDDWSAVIQQSQKAGEP
;
A
#
# COMPACT_ATOMS: atom_id res chain seq x y z
N MET A 1 24.47 -48.56 11.66
CA MET A 1 23.17 -48.21 11.05
C MET A 1 23.45 -47.98 9.60
N GLU A 2 23.25 -48.98 8.76
CA GLU A 2 23.28 -48.90 7.30
C GLU A 2 22.53 -50.15 6.83
N ALA A 3 21.35 -49.94 6.24
CA ALA A 3 20.54 -51.01 5.66
C ALA A 3 20.51 -50.75 4.16
N ASP A 4 21.38 -51.45 3.44
CA ASP A 4 21.20 -51.73 2.02
C ASP A 4 20.20 -52.89 1.91
N ASN A 5 19.04 -52.63 1.29
CA ASN A 5 18.33 -53.68 0.58
C ASN A 5 17.47 -53.05 -0.52
N SER A 6 18.08 -53.00 -1.69
CA SER A 6 17.43 -52.68 -2.95
C SER A 6 16.46 -53.81 -3.31
N VAL A 7 15.16 -53.57 -3.16
CA VAL A 7 14.13 -54.42 -3.77
C VAL A 7 13.50 -53.62 -4.89
N ALA A 8 14.01 -53.84 -6.10
CA ALA A 8 13.36 -53.45 -7.34
C ALA A 8 12.01 -54.17 -7.40
N ILE A 9 10.91 -53.42 -7.28
CA ILE A 9 9.57 -53.95 -7.43
C ILE A 9 9.31 -54.10 -8.93
N GLU A 10 9.41 -55.34 -9.38
CA GLU A 10 9.21 -55.75 -10.77
C GLU A 10 7.80 -55.37 -11.27
N HIS A 11 7.76 -54.62 -12.37
CA HIS A 11 6.56 -54.19 -13.08
C HIS A 11 5.83 -55.39 -13.73
N GLN A 12 4.95 -56.09 -13.00
CA GLN A 12 4.27 -57.23 -13.66
C GLN A 12 2.87 -57.60 -13.12
N ASN A 13 1.89 -56.69 -13.17
CA ASN A 13 0.53 -57.03 -13.65
C ASN A 13 -0.37 -55.78 -13.73
N VAL A 14 -0.43 -55.12 -14.89
CA VAL A 14 -1.43 -54.07 -15.14
C VAL A 14 -2.27 -54.47 -16.37
N PRO A 15 -3.60 -54.63 -16.23
CA PRO A 15 -4.49 -54.96 -17.34
C PRO A 15 -4.36 -54.00 -18.53
N GLN A 16 -4.49 -54.52 -19.74
CA GLN A 16 -4.20 -53.85 -21.02
C GLN A 16 -4.90 -52.50 -21.22
N ALA A 17 -6.01 -52.23 -20.51
CA ALA A 17 -6.74 -50.96 -20.54
C ALA A 17 -6.02 -49.78 -19.85
N HIS A 18 -4.98 -50.02 -19.05
CA HIS A 18 -4.28 -48.98 -18.25
C HIS A 18 -2.79 -48.84 -18.60
N GLN A 19 -2.30 -49.51 -19.66
CA GLN A 19 -0.91 -49.40 -20.11
C GLN A 19 -0.57 -48.03 -20.73
N GLY A 20 -1.57 -47.31 -21.25
CA GLY A 20 -1.37 -46.01 -21.92
C GLY A 20 -0.95 -44.88 -20.97
N LEU A 21 -1.47 -44.87 -19.74
CA LEU A 21 -1.14 -43.83 -18.75
C LEU A 21 0.18 -44.11 -18.03
N HIS A 22 0.56 -45.39 -17.90
CA HIS A 22 1.74 -45.78 -17.15
C HIS A 22 3.03 -45.70 -17.99
N SER A 23 2.94 -45.93 -19.30
CA SER A 23 4.04 -45.62 -20.24
C SER A 23 4.30 -44.12 -20.30
N PHE A 24 3.27 -43.28 -20.24
CA PHE A 24 3.45 -41.83 -20.26
C PHE A 24 4.15 -41.28 -18.99
N LEU A 25 3.88 -41.86 -17.82
CA LEU A 25 4.47 -41.42 -16.56
C LEU A 25 5.88 -41.97 -16.30
N TYR A 26 6.28 -43.06 -16.98
CA TYR A 26 7.53 -43.76 -16.70
C TYR A 26 8.40 -44.08 -17.92
N SER A 27 7.99 -43.72 -19.14
CA SER A 27 8.81 -43.86 -20.35
C SER A 27 9.47 -42.52 -20.71
N SER A 28 10.42 -42.09 -19.88
CA SER A 28 11.57 -41.28 -20.28
C SER A 28 12.58 -41.28 -19.13
N ASP A 29 13.17 -42.45 -18.89
CA ASP A 29 14.59 -42.52 -18.53
C ASP A 29 15.36 -42.35 -19.85
N ASP A 30 15.33 -41.12 -20.37
CA ASP A 30 16.10 -40.71 -21.54
C ASP A 30 16.56 -39.28 -21.26
N GLU A 31 17.78 -39.25 -20.74
CA GLU A 31 18.73 -38.16 -20.86
C GLU A 31 18.28 -36.79 -20.31
N HIS A 32 18.83 -36.45 -19.13
CA HIS A 32 19.16 -35.07 -18.75
C HIS A 32 20.12 -34.45 -19.78
N THR A 33 19.68 -34.28 -21.02
CA THR A 33 20.14 -33.15 -21.82
C THR A 33 19.33 -31.98 -21.31
N GLU A 34 19.97 -31.17 -20.46
CA GLU A 34 19.54 -29.82 -20.16
C GLU A 34 19.52 -29.02 -21.47
N THR A 35 18.51 -29.25 -22.30
CA THR A 35 18.04 -28.20 -23.18
C THR A 35 17.36 -27.22 -22.25
N THR A 36 18.18 -26.31 -21.75
CA THR A 36 17.80 -25.03 -21.15
C THR A 36 16.82 -24.36 -22.11
N THR A 37 15.56 -24.77 -22.03
CA THR A 37 14.46 -23.99 -22.54
C THR A 37 14.34 -22.89 -21.51
N SER A 38 15.17 -21.85 -21.66
CA SER A 38 15.14 -20.66 -20.84
C SER A 38 13.69 -20.21 -20.78
N ALA A 39 13.02 -20.47 -19.66
CA ALA A 39 11.79 -19.79 -19.34
C ALA A 39 12.08 -18.29 -19.50
N PRO A 40 11.22 -17.52 -20.18
CA PRO A 40 11.47 -16.10 -20.33
C PRO A 40 11.63 -15.53 -18.92
N ASN A 41 12.82 -15.01 -18.63
CA ASN A 41 13.15 -14.47 -17.33
C ASN A 41 12.37 -13.16 -17.15
N LEU A 42 11.11 -13.32 -16.78
CA LEU A 42 10.14 -12.26 -16.52
C LEU A 42 10.34 -11.65 -15.13
N GLU A 43 11.22 -12.23 -14.32
CA GLU A 43 11.64 -11.67 -13.04
C GLU A 43 12.56 -10.47 -13.31
N SER A 44 12.06 -9.28 -13.00
CA SER A 44 12.83 -8.03 -13.14
C SER A 44 12.96 -7.35 -11.78
N GLN A 45 14.16 -6.81 -11.52
CA GLN A 45 14.51 -6.16 -10.26
C GLN A 45 14.22 -4.65 -10.28
N GLY A 46 13.65 -4.12 -11.37
CA GLY A 46 13.26 -2.72 -11.48
C GLY A 46 14.43 -1.77 -11.66
N ASN A 47 15.49 -2.20 -12.33
CA ASN A 47 16.62 -1.37 -12.77
C ASN A 47 16.75 -1.30 -14.30
N GLU A 48 16.10 -2.23 -15.01
CA GLU A 48 16.16 -2.32 -16.47
C GLU A 48 14.90 -1.72 -17.10
N VAL A 49 15.11 -0.99 -18.19
CA VAL A 49 14.05 -0.48 -19.06
C VAL A 49 13.98 -1.39 -20.29
N MET A 50 12.78 -1.89 -20.60
CA MET A 50 12.51 -2.82 -21.69
C MET A 50 11.33 -2.34 -22.53
N SER A 51 11.27 -2.81 -23.78
CA SER A 51 10.14 -2.52 -24.66
C SER A 51 8.84 -3.13 -24.11
N VAL A 52 7.78 -2.33 -24.04
CA VAL A 52 6.45 -2.78 -23.60
C VAL A 52 5.93 -3.89 -24.51
N VAL A 53 6.15 -3.77 -25.82
CA VAL A 53 5.68 -4.74 -26.81
C VAL A 53 6.38 -6.09 -26.63
N ASP A 54 7.72 -6.07 -26.52
CA ASP A 54 8.50 -7.30 -26.40
C ASP A 54 8.23 -8.02 -25.07
N TRP A 55 8.11 -7.26 -23.99
CA TRP A 55 7.81 -7.84 -22.68
C TRP A 55 6.38 -8.37 -22.60
N SER A 56 5.40 -7.61 -23.09
CA SER A 56 3.99 -8.04 -23.08
C SER A 56 3.77 -9.30 -23.92
N ALA A 57 4.46 -9.43 -25.06
CA ALA A 57 4.42 -10.64 -25.90
C ALA A 57 4.94 -11.90 -25.16
N GLN A 58 5.91 -11.75 -24.26
CA GLN A 58 6.41 -12.85 -23.43
C GLN A 58 5.49 -13.14 -22.23
N ALA A 59 4.75 -12.13 -21.77
CA ALA A 59 3.93 -12.18 -20.56
C ALA A 59 2.44 -12.47 -20.80
N VAL A 60 2.02 -12.79 -22.03
CA VAL A 60 0.61 -12.91 -22.50
C VAL A 60 -0.29 -13.80 -21.61
N ASN A 61 0.26 -14.75 -20.86
CA ASN A 61 -0.51 -15.60 -19.93
C ASN A 61 0.10 -15.69 -18.52
N ALA A 62 1.05 -14.82 -18.20
CA ALA A 62 1.73 -14.83 -16.91
C ALA A 62 0.99 -13.94 -15.89
N LYS A 63 0.69 -14.49 -14.72
CA LYS A 63 0.17 -13.69 -13.59
C LYS A 63 1.33 -13.12 -12.79
N ILE A 64 1.78 -11.94 -13.19
CA ILE A 64 2.92 -11.26 -12.57
C ILE A 64 2.40 -10.14 -11.70
N ALA A 65 2.74 -10.18 -10.42
CA ALA A 65 2.52 -9.08 -9.51
C ALA A 65 3.77 -8.22 -9.42
N GLY A 66 3.61 -6.90 -9.50
CA GLY A 66 4.74 -5.99 -9.53
C GLY A 66 4.38 -4.52 -9.53
N VAL A 67 5.43 -3.72 -9.34
CA VAL A 67 5.41 -2.26 -9.55
C VAL A 67 6.03 -1.99 -10.90
N TYR A 68 5.39 -1.16 -11.70
CA TYR A 68 5.84 -0.87 -13.05
C TYR A 68 5.78 0.64 -13.32
N ALA A 69 6.77 1.11 -14.07
CA ALA A 69 6.88 2.46 -14.58
C ALA A 69 6.85 2.40 -16.10
N VAL A 70 6.06 3.27 -16.71
CA VAL A 70 5.84 3.36 -18.14
C VAL A 70 6.47 4.64 -18.66
N PHE A 71 7.20 4.51 -19.76
CA PHE A 71 7.89 5.61 -20.42
C PHE A 71 7.44 5.74 -21.87
N ASP A 72 7.47 6.98 -22.36
CA ASP A 72 7.25 7.30 -23.77
C ASP A 72 8.47 6.94 -24.64
N ARG A 73 8.39 7.19 -25.95
CA ARG A 73 9.52 6.99 -26.86
C ARG A 73 10.76 7.83 -26.55
N SER A 74 10.60 8.93 -25.81
CA SER A 74 11.67 9.81 -25.39
C SER A 74 12.32 9.36 -24.06
N LEU A 75 11.92 8.20 -23.52
CA LEU A 75 12.30 7.71 -22.19
C LEU A 75 11.89 8.65 -21.04
N GLN A 76 10.84 9.45 -21.24
CA GLN A 76 10.24 10.26 -20.19
C GLN A 76 9.22 9.43 -19.41
N LEU A 77 9.26 9.55 -18.09
CA LEU A 77 8.37 8.81 -17.21
C LEU A 77 6.94 9.38 -17.32
N GLN A 78 6.02 8.57 -17.85
CA GLN A 78 4.63 8.97 -18.05
C GLN A 78 3.71 8.50 -16.93
N TYR A 79 4.01 7.35 -16.34
CA TYR A 79 3.16 6.76 -15.31
C TYR A 79 3.92 5.74 -14.44
N VAL A 80 3.56 5.65 -13.17
CA VAL A 80 4.00 4.60 -12.24
C VAL A 80 2.79 3.98 -11.53
N GLY A 81 2.67 2.67 -11.60
CA GLY A 81 1.59 1.91 -10.97
C GLY A 81 2.06 0.60 -10.38
N TYR A 82 1.15 -0.11 -9.70
CA TYR A 82 1.38 -1.49 -9.30
C TYR A 82 0.14 -2.33 -9.55
N SER A 83 0.34 -3.61 -9.82
CA SER A 83 -0.74 -4.52 -10.11
C SER A 83 -0.41 -5.92 -9.63
N ARG A 84 -1.45 -6.70 -9.33
CA ARG A 84 -1.32 -8.15 -9.14
C ARG A 84 -1.27 -8.91 -10.47
N ASN A 85 -1.59 -8.22 -11.57
CA ASN A 85 -1.50 -8.73 -12.93
C ASN A 85 -1.01 -7.60 -13.85
N VAL A 86 0.30 -7.38 -13.84
CA VAL A 86 0.94 -6.31 -14.63
C VAL A 86 0.64 -6.43 -16.13
N PRO A 87 0.72 -7.61 -16.78
CA PRO A 87 0.41 -7.72 -18.21
C PRO A 87 -1.00 -7.24 -18.55
N LEU A 88 -2.00 -7.59 -17.73
CA LEU A 88 -3.38 -7.14 -17.91
C LEU A 88 -3.52 -5.63 -17.77
N SER A 89 -2.91 -5.05 -16.73
CA SER A 89 -2.93 -3.61 -16.50
C SER A 89 -2.27 -2.85 -17.65
N LEU A 90 -1.09 -3.32 -18.09
CA LEU A 90 -0.33 -2.69 -19.16
C LEU A 90 -1.08 -2.74 -20.50
N SER A 91 -1.73 -3.86 -20.82
CA SER A 91 -2.58 -3.95 -22.02
C SER A 91 -3.74 -2.95 -21.99
N GLY A 92 -4.33 -2.72 -20.81
CA GLY A 92 -5.35 -1.69 -20.61
C GLY A 92 -4.81 -0.30 -20.90
N HIS A 93 -3.65 0.05 -20.34
CA HIS A 93 -2.99 1.34 -20.57
C HIS A 93 -2.65 1.56 -22.04
N VAL A 94 -2.01 0.59 -22.70
CA VAL A 94 -1.70 0.68 -24.14
C VAL A 94 -2.96 0.93 -24.97
N SER A 95 -4.08 0.28 -24.61
CA SER A 95 -5.36 0.48 -25.31
C SER A 95 -5.98 1.87 -25.06
N GLN A 96 -5.70 2.49 -23.91
CA GLN A 96 -6.33 3.74 -23.48
C GLN A 96 -5.52 4.99 -23.83
N VAL A 97 -4.19 4.92 -23.73
CA VAL A 97 -3.29 6.05 -24.00
C VAL A 97 -2.45 5.90 -25.28
N GLY A 98 -2.37 4.68 -25.83
CA GLY A 98 -1.63 4.39 -27.07
C GLY A 98 -0.20 3.88 -26.86
N ASP A 99 0.40 3.32 -27.91
CA ASP A 99 1.73 2.72 -27.90
C ASP A 99 2.87 3.76 -27.85
N GLU A 100 2.65 4.97 -28.37
CA GLU A 100 3.65 6.05 -28.34
C GLU A 100 3.97 6.49 -26.90
N THR A 101 2.95 6.54 -26.04
CA THR A 101 3.06 6.91 -24.62
C THR A 101 3.44 5.72 -23.74
N CYS A 102 3.20 4.50 -24.22
CA CYS A 102 3.56 3.24 -23.55
C CYS A 102 4.63 2.49 -24.34
N ALA A 103 5.77 3.14 -24.61
CA ALA A 103 6.83 2.56 -25.43
C ALA A 103 7.75 1.64 -24.60
N PHE A 104 8.14 2.10 -23.41
CA PHE A 104 9.06 1.36 -22.54
C PHE A 104 8.51 1.15 -21.13
N LEU A 105 9.06 0.14 -20.47
CA LEU A 105 8.63 -0.40 -19.19
C LEU A 105 9.84 -0.60 -18.29
N ARG A 106 9.75 -0.15 -17.04
CA ARG A 106 10.62 -0.59 -15.93
C ARG A 106 9.76 -1.37 -14.96
N LEU A 107 10.14 -2.60 -14.61
CA LEU A 107 9.30 -3.50 -13.82
C LEU A 107 10.07 -4.05 -12.63
N LYS A 108 9.45 -4.06 -11.45
CA LYS A 108 9.90 -4.84 -10.30
C LYS A 108 8.84 -5.87 -9.93
N THR A 109 9.19 -7.15 -10.08
CA THR A 109 8.29 -8.28 -9.79
C THR A 109 8.42 -8.75 -8.34
N PHE A 110 7.32 -9.26 -7.76
CA PHE A 110 7.29 -9.77 -6.40
C PHE A 110 6.73 -11.20 -6.38
N LYS A 111 7.48 -12.13 -5.80
CA LYS A 111 6.98 -13.49 -5.51
C LYS A 111 5.83 -13.48 -4.50
N PHE A 112 5.91 -12.61 -3.50
CA PHE A 112 4.90 -12.43 -2.46
C PHE A 112 4.47 -10.95 -2.42
N PRO A 113 3.51 -10.52 -3.26
CA PRO A 113 3.16 -9.12 -3.39
C PRO A 113 2.40 -8.62 -2.16
N LYS A 114 3.06 -7.82 -1.32
CA LYS A 114 2.40 -7.04 -0.27
C LYS A 114 2.02 -5.67 -0.82
N ARG A 115 0.75 -5.29 -0.60
CA ARG A 115 0.21 -4.01 -1.10
C ARG A 115 1.05 -2.82 -0.64
N GLU A 116 1.37 -2.77 0.64
CA GLU A 116 2.14 -1.68 1.24
C GLU A 116 3.54 -1.56 0.63
N GLU A 117 4.26 -2.67 0.45
CA GLU A 117 5.60 -2.67 -0.17
C GLU A 117 5.54 -2.20 -1.63
N MET A 118 4.50 -2.58 -2.38
CA MET A 118 4.30 -2.12 -3.76
C MET A 118 3.93 -0.64 -3.84
N GLU A 119 3.09 -0.15 -2.91
CA GLU A 119 2.73 1.27 -2.81
C GLU A 119 3.95 2.13 -2.46
N GLN A 120 4.74 1.71 -1.47
CA GLN A 120 5.98 2.40 -1.09
C GLN A 120 6.98 2.48 -2.25
N LEU A 121 7.15 1.40 -3.01
CA LEU A 121 8.06 1.38 -4.15
C LEU A 121 7.56 2.28 -5.30
N ARG A 122 6.25 2.30 -5.58
CA ARG A 122 5.66 3.24 -6.55
C ARG A 122 5.98 4.68 -6.13
N ASP A 123 5.73 5.01 -4.87
CA ASP A 123 5.95 6.36 -4.35
C ASP A 123 7.43 6.75 -4.39
N ALA A 124 8.32 5.79 -4.13
CA ALA A 124 9.76 5.98 -4.27
C ALA A 124 10.18 6.27 -5.71
N TRP A 125 9.60 5.58 -6.71
CA TRP A 125 9.91 5.84 -8.12
C TRP A 125 9.37 7.18 -8.62
N ILE A 126 8.18 7.59 -8.14
CA ILE A 126 7.65 8.93 -8.41
C ILE A 126 8.55 10.00 -7.79
N ALA A 127 9.01 9.79 -6.55
CA ALA A 127 9.93 10.71 -5.88
C ALA A 127 11.32 10.75 -6.54
N GLU A 128 11.84 9.61 -7.02
CA GLU A 128 13.11 9.50 -7.76
C GLU A 128 13.10 10.33 -9.05
N ASN A 129 11.95 10.40 -9.73
CA ASN A 129 11.78 11.20 -10.93
C ASN A 129 11.83 12.72 -10.65
N GLY A 130 11.64 13.15 -9.40
CA GLY A 130 11.64 14.57 -8.99
C GLY A 130 10.39 15.36 -9.38
N GLU A 131 9.59 14.86 -10.31
CA GLU A 131 8.31 15.41 -10.75
C GLU A 131 7.25 14.30 -10.85
N VAL A 132 5.99 14.67 -10.59
CA VAL A 132 4.86 13.75 -10.71
C VAL A 132 4.56 13.53 -12.20
N PRO A 133 4.62 12.27 -12.70
CA PRO A 133 4.31 11.98 -14.10
C PRO A 133 2.88 12.41 -14.46
N SER A 134 2.65 12.82 -15.71
CA SER A 134 1.34 13.29 -16.17
C SER A 134 0.23 12.25 -15.90
N GLY A 135 0.51 10.96 -16.10
CA GLY A 135 -0.43 9.88 -15.83
C GLY A 135 -0.71 9.60 -14.34
N ASN A 136 0.10 10.14 -13.42
CA ASN A 136 -0.17 10.10 -11.98
C ASN A 136 -0.74 11.43 -11.44
N GLY A 137 -0.79 12.47 -12.27
CA GLY A 137 -1.28 13.82 -11.96
C GLY A 137 -2.49 14.18 -12.82
N ASP A 138 -2.31 15.17 -13.71
CA ASP A 138 -3.39 15.78 -14.50
C ASP A 138 -4.13 14.81 -15.42
N GLU A 139 -3.44 13.77 -15.91
CA GLU A 139 -4.01 12.76 -16.79
C GLU A 139 -4.39 11.47 -16.05
N SER A 140 -4.42 11.48 -14.70
CA SER A 140 -4.71 10.30 -13.89
C SER A 140 -6.01 9.59 -14.31
N ASP A 141 -7.06 10.32 -14.68
CA ASP A 141 -8.32 9.72 -15.17
C ASP A 141 -8.15 8.89 -16.45
N ARG A 142 -7.18 9.24 -17.31
CA ARG A 142 -6.86 8.51 -18.54
C ARG A 142 -6.12 7.20 -18.25
N TRP A 143 -5.49 7.07 -17.09
CA TRP A 143 -4.75 5.88 -16.65
C TRP A 143 -5.51 5.08 -15.58
N ALA A 144 -6.49 5.67 -14.90
CA ALA A 144 -7.29 5.04 -13.85
C ALA A 144 -8.21 3.91 -14.35
N GLY A 145 -8.26 3.67 -15.67
CA GLY A 145 -9.14 2.67 -16.30
C GLY A 145 -8.87 1.21 -15.94
N THR A 146 -7.82 0.91 -15.17
CA THR A 146 -7.62 -0.45 -14.64
C THR A 146 -8.46 -0.67 -13.37
N VAL A 147 -9.18 -1.79 -13.32
CA VAL A 147 -10.20 -2.14 -12.31
C VAL A 147 -9.74 -1.95 -10.85
N GLY A 148 -8.43 -2.06 -10.58
CA GLY A 148 -7.86 -1.88 -9.24
C GLY A 148 -7.61 -0.42 -8.82
N GLU A 149 -7.37 0.47 -9.77
CA GLU A 149 -7.04 1.88 -9.51
C GLU A 149 -8.28 2.78 -9.54
N ALA A 150 -9.25 2.52 -10.42
CA ALA A 150 -10.58 3.13 -10.35
C ALA A 150 -11.25 2.89 -8.99
N ALA A 151 -11.14 1.66 -8.45
CA ALA A 151 -11.66 1.33 -7.12
C ALA A 151 -10.93 2.07 -6.00
N LYS A 152 -9.63 2.36 -6.15
CA LYS A 152 -8.84 3.17 -5.20
C LYS A 152 -9.08 4.66 -5.35
N LEU A 153 -9.36 5.19 -6.52
CA LEU A 153 -9.64 6.62 -6.72
C LEU A 153 -10.96 6.99 -6.01
N VAL A 154 -11.96 6.13 -6.12
CA VAL A 154 -13.24 6.25 -5.38
C VAL A 154 -13.04 6.17 -3.87
N MET A 155 -12.05 5.41 -3.38
CA MET A 155 -11.71 5.34 -1.95
C MET A 155 -10.78 6.48 -1.48
N SER A 156 -9.80 6.90 -2.29
CA SER A 156 -8.74 7.83 -1.88
C SER A 156 -9.21 9.26 -1.69
N ALA A 157 -10.26 9.70 -2.41
CA ALA A 157 -10.91 10.98 -2.15
C ALA A 157 -11.66 10.94 -0.81
N ALA A 158 -12.43 9.87 -0.57
CA ALA A 158 -13.15 9.64 0.68
C ALA A 158 -12.20 9.46 1.88
N ASP A 159 -11.05 8.81 1.69
CA ASP A 159 -10.02 8.62 2.73
C ASP A 159 -9.31 9.93 3.09
N ARG A 160 -9.09 10.83 2.12
CA ARG A 160 -8.48 12.15 2.34
C ARG A 160 -9.42 13.06 3.12
N GLU A 161 -10.70 13.08 2.74
CA GLU A 161 -11.76 13.79 3.49
C GLU A 161 -11.94 13.20 4.89
N ALA A 162 -11.92 11.87 5.05
CA ALA A 162 -12.00 11.23 6.36
C ALA A 162 -10.78 11.54 7.24
N TYR A 163 -9.59 11.70 6.66
CA TYR A 163 -8.39 12.09 7.38
C TYR A 163 -8.45 13.57 7.83
N GLU A 164 -8.91 14.46 6.96
CA GLU A 164 -9.13 15.87 7.26
C GLU A 164 -10.24 16.06 8.31
N GLU A 165 -11.34 15.32 8.20
CA GLU A 165 -12.43 15.35 9.17
C GLU A 165 -11.96 14.82 10.54
N LYS A 166 -11.24 13.70 10.59
CA LYS A 166 -10.66 13.17 11.83
C LYS A 166 -9.68 14.17 12.47
N LYS A 167 -8.84 14.82 11.67
CA LYS A 167 -7.89 15.84 12.15
C LYS A 167 -8.61 17.08 12.70
N LEU A 168 -9.65 17.56 12.00
CA LEU A 168 -10.46 18.69 12.43
C LEU A 168 -11.24 18.37 13.71
N LYS A 169 -11.84 17.17 13.79
CA LYS A 169 -12.60 16.68 14.93
C LYS A 169 -11.71 16.50 16.17
N LEU A 170 -10.47 16.00 15.98
CA LEU A 170 -9.48 15.90 17.06
C LEU A 170 -9.07 17.28 17.59
N ARG A 171 -8.81 18.25 16.69
CA ARG A 171 -8.48 19.63 17.08
C ARG A 171 -9.64 20.31 17.81
N LYS A 172 -10.87 20.08 17.37
CA LYS A 172 -12.08 20.60 18.03
C LYS A 172 -12.27 20.01 19.43
N ALA A 173 -12.09 18.69 19.58
CA ALA A 173 -12.21 18.02 20.89
C ALA A 173 -11.20 18.53 21.93
N MET A 174 -9.97 18.87 21.50
CA MET A 174 -8.97 19.46 22.41
C MET A 174 -9.35 20.88 22.87
N ALA A 175 -9.95 21.70 21.99
CA ALA A 175 -10.40 23.04 22.35
C ALA A 175 -11.60 23.01 23.31
N ASP A 176 -12.58 22.13 23.08
CA ASP A 176 -13.74 21.93 23.96
C ASP A 176 -13.31 21.47 25.36
N GLN A 177 -12.33 20.55 25.45
CA GLN A 177 -11.83 20.06 26.73
C GLN A 177 -11.07 21.14 27.53
N ALA A 178 -10.33 22.03 26.86
CA ALA A 178 -9.67 23.15 27.51
C ALA A 178 -10.67 24.16 28.08
N LEU A 179 -11.72 24.47 27.31
CA LEU A 179 -12.76 25.42 27.70
C LEU A 179 -13.63 24.89 28.84
N SER A 180 -13.96 23.58 28.83
CA SER A 180 -14.66 22.94 29.94
C SER A 180 -13.83 22.96 31.23
N LYS A 181 -12.52 22.69 31.16
CA LYS A 181 -11.62 22.75 32.32
C LYS A 181 -11.52 24.15 32.92
N GLU A 182 -11.50 25.20 32.09
CA GLU A 182 -11.46 26.59 32.56
C GLU A 182 -12.77 26.98 33.26
N SER A 183 -13.91 26.59 32.68
CA SER A 183 -15.24 26.82 33.28
C SER A 183 -15.42 26.10 34.62
N ASP A 184 -14.96 24.85 34.74
CA ASP A 184 -15.03 24.08 35.99
C ASP A 184 -14.13 24.68 37.09
N GLN A 185 -12.95 25.19 36.72
CA GLN A 185 -12.04 25.87 37.64
C GLN A 185 -12.62 27.21 38.15
N LEU A 186 -13.23 28.00 37.26
CA LEU A 186 -13.89 29.25 37.64
C LEU A 186 -15.07 29.00 38.59
N SER A 187 -15.92 28.02 38.29
CA SER A 187 -17.07 27.68 39.14
C SER A 187 -16.65 27.15 40.51
N THR A 188 -15.56 26.38 40.58
CA THR A 188 -15.03 25.88 41.87
C THR A 188 -14.50 27.03 42.70
N SER A 189 -13.73 27.95 42.08
CA SER A 189 -13.18 29.13 42.76
C SER A 189 -14.26 30.08 43.28
N GLU A 190 -15.35 30.26 42.53
CA GLU A 190 -16.50 31.07 42.98
C GLU A 190 -17.26 30.42 44.15
N ALA A 191 -17.42 29.10 44.14
CA ALA A 191 -18.06 28.37 45.23
C ALA A 191 -17.23 28.45 46.53
N GLU A 192 -15.91 28.28 46.43
CA GLU A 192 -14.98 28.42 47.55
C GLU A 192 -15.00 29.86 48.11
N ARG A 193 -15.02 30.87 47.23
CA ARG A 193 -15.12 32.27 47.64
C ARG A 193 -16.42 32.56 48.38
N ARG A 194 -17.56 32.03 47.91
CA ARG A 194 -18.86 32.17 48.58
C ARG A 194 -18.88 31.49 49.94
N GLN A 195 -18.37 30.26 50.04
CA GLN A 195 -18.29 29.54 51.31
C GLN A 195 -17.41 30.29 52.34
N ASN A 196 -16.29 30.85 51.90
CA ASN A 196 -15.41 31.63 52.77
C ASN A 196 -16.07 32.93 53.27
N LEU A 197 -16.91 33.57 52.44
CA LEU A 197 -17.71 34.72 52.83
C LEU A 197 -18.81 34.36 53.84
N GLU A 198 -19.50 33.24 53.62
CA GLU A 198 -20.55 32.75 54.54
C GLU A 198 -19.95 32.38 55.90
N ALA A 199 -18.81 31.69 55.93
CA ALA A 199 -18.11 31.36 57.17
C ALA A 199 -17.64 32.61 57.94
N ALA A 200 -17.15 33.65 57.25
CA ALA A 200 -16.76 34.91 57.88
C ALA A 200 -17.96 35.64 58.51
N VAL A 201 -19.15 35.54 57.88
CA VAL A 201 -20.38 36.16 58.39
C VAL A 201 -20.97 35.39 59.55
N GLU A 202 -20.95 34.06 59.52
CA GLU A 202 -21.58 33.22 60.55
C GLU A 202 -20.71 33.05 61.81
N ASN A 203 -19.38 33.02 61.64
CA ASN A 203 -18.44 32.73 62.73
C ASN A 203 -17.57 33.94 63.16
N ASP A 204 -17.82 35.13 62.60
CA ASP A 204 -17.05 36.37 62.84
C ASP A 204 -15.52 36.23 62.62
N ASP A 205 -15.10 35.22 61.84
CA ASP A 205 -13.70 34.96 61.52
C ASP A 205 -13.36 35.51 60.13
N TRP A 206 -12.99 36.79 60.10
CA TRP A 206 -12.65 37.52 58.88
C TRP A 206 -11.22 37.23 58.39
N SER A 207 -10.43 36.42 59.10
CA SER A 207 -8.99 36.24 58.87
C SER A 207 -8.66 35.72 57.48
N ALA A 208 -9.46 34.78 56.97
CA ALA A 208 -9.26 34.16 55.65
C ALA A 208 -9.57 35.11 54.48
N VAL A 209 -10.56 35.99 54.62
CA VAL A 209 -10.95 36.99 53.59
C VAL A 209 -9.90 38.11 53.49
N ILE A 210 -9.32 38.51 54.62
CA ILE A 210 -8.28 39.53 54.68
C ILE A 210 -6.96 39.03 54.09
N GLN A 211 -6.54 37.80 54.40
CA GLN A 211 -5.32 37.19 53.82
C GLN A 211 -5.42 37.06 52.29
N GLN A 212 -6.59 36.72 51.76
CA GLN A 212 -6.81 36.63 50.31
C GLN A 212 -6.73 38.00 49.61
N SER A 213 -7.11 39.08 50.30
CA SER A 213 -7.05 40.45 49.76
C SER A 213 -5.63 41.03 49.77
N GLN A 214 -4.77 40.61 50.71
CA GLN A 214 -3.36 41.02 50.74
C GLN A 214 -2.53 40.33 49.65
N LYS A 215 -2.82 39.07 49.33
CA LYS A 215 -2.06 38.29 48.33
C LYS A 215 -2.28 38.74 46.87
N ALA A 216 -3.37 39.44 46.58
CA ALA A 216 -3.66 40.00 45.24
C ALA A 216 -3.03 41.39 45.00
N GLY A 217 -2.38 41.97 46.02
CA GLY A 217 -1.82 43.32 46.00
C GLY A 217 -0.29 43.41 46.05
N GLU A 218 0.44 42.30 45.89
CA GLU A 218 1.91 42.28 45.85
C GLU A 218 2.37 41.96 44.41
N PRO A 219 3.05 42.92 43.72
CA PRO A 219 3.62 42.70 42.39
C PRO A 219 4.88 41.82 42.41
#